data_AF-A0A8X7CEI8-F1
#
_entry.id   AF-A0A8X7CEI8-F1
#
_cell.length_a   1.000
_cell.length_b   1.000
_cell.length_c   1.000
_cell.angle_alpha   90.00
_cell.angle_beta   90.00
_cell.angle_gamma   90.00
#
_symmetry.space_group_name_H-M   'P 1'
#
loop_
_entity.id
_entity.type
_entity.pdbx_description
1 polymer ?
#
loop_
_entity_poly.entity_id
_entity_poly.type
_entity_poly.pdbx_seq_one_letter_code
_entity_poly.pdbx_strand_id
1 'polypeptide(L)'
;MHCFSDASKSAYGTILYLRFVTCNKETETSFICSKSRVAPMKSLKLPRLEQIAALLSARLAKHVSSCLKFDANIYYWTDSLISYYWIRGDSSAFKPYVKNRAQEIQSLSDSIQWRHCLGKDNPAELLLPSS
;
A
#
# COMPACT_ATOMS: atom_id res chain seq x y z
N MET A 1 9.80 7.85 -0.52
CA MET A 1 9.06 6.97 0.40
C MET A 1 8.49 5.80 -0.38
N HIS A 2 8.80 4.58 0.04
CA HIS A 2 8.27 3.34 -0.52
C HIS A 2 7.25 2.77 0.47
N CYS A 3 6.03 2.54 0.01
CA CYS A 3 4.92 2.08 0.81
C CYS A 3 4.49 0.69 0.29
N PHE A 4 4.78 -0.36 1.04
CA PHE A 4 4.45 -1.73 0.69
C PHE A 4 3.17 -2.13 1.41
N SER A 5 2.25 -2.80 0.74
CA SER A 5 1.00 -3.27 1.32
C SER A 5 0.75 -4.73 0.96
N ASP A 6 0.18 -5.46 1.91
CA ASP A 6 -0.11 -6.88 1.78
C ASP A 6 -1.33 -7.27 2.64
N ALA A 7 -1.96 -8.38 2.29
CA ALA A 7 -3.06 -8.96 3.02
C ALA A 7 -3.08 -10.49 2.96
N SER A 8 -3.45 -11.11 4.07
CA SER A 8 -3.83 -12.51 4.17
C SER A 8 -5.31 -12.63 4.55
N LYS A 9 -5.79 -13.86 4.73
CA LYS A 9 -7.14 -14.11 5.27
C LYS A 9 -7.30 -13.67 6.73
N SER A 10 -6.20 -13.50 7.48
CA SER A 10 -6.21 -13.21 8.91
C SER A 10 -5.86 -11.74 9.23
N ALA A 11 -5.10 -11.07 8.37
CA ALA A 11 -4.68 -9.69 8.58
C ALA A 11 -4.43 -8.94 7.26
N TYR A 12 -4.28 -7.63 7.35
CA TYR A 12 -3.78 -6.79 6.26
C TYR A 12 -2.97 -5.64 6.83
N GLY A 13 -2.01 -5.12 6.06
CA GLY A 13 -1.10 -4.12 6.58
C GLY A 13 -0.29 -3.38 5.52
N THR A 14 0.52 -2.44 6.00
CA THR A 14 1.46 -1.68 5.18
C THR A 14 2.71 -1.29 5.96
N ILE A 15 3.86 -1.27 5.29
CA ILE A 15 5.15 -0.79 5.81
C ILE A 15 5.67 0.35 4.94
N LEU A 16 6.18 1.40 5.57
CA LEU A 16 6.74 2.58 4.91
C LEU A 16 8.24 2.69 5.17
N TYR A 17 9.01 2.84 4.10
CA TYR A 17 10.45 3.12 4.13
C TYR A 17 10.77 4.45 3.45
N LEU A 18 11.72 5.19 4.01
CA LEU A 18 12.35 6.32 3.33
C LEU A 18 13.59 5.81 2.60
N ARG A 19 13.70 6.10 1.30
CA ARG A 19 14.93 5.89 0.53
C ARG A 19 15.58 7.25 0.30
N PHE A 20 16.86 7.38 0.58
CA PHE A 20 17.64 8.60 0.36
C PHE A 20 19.05 8.27 -0.17
N VAL A 21 19.71 9.29 -0.71
CA VAL A 21 21.09 9.20 -1.19
C VAL A 21 21.97 10.01 -0.25
N THR A 22 23.02 9.39 0.28
CA THR A 22 23.95 10.04 1.21
C THR A 22 24.91 10.99 0.47
N CYS A 23 25.67 11.78 1.22
CA CYS A 23 26.75 12.60 0.66
C CYS A 23 27.80 11.77 -0.10
N ASN A 24 27.97 10.50 0.27
CA ASN A 24 28.87 9.56 -0.39
C ASN A 24 28.27 8.90 -1.64
N LYS A 25 27.09 9.35 -2.09
CA LYS A 25 26.32 8.77 -3.21
C LYS A 25 25.83 7.34 -2.97
N GLU A 26 25.79 6.90 -1.72
CA GLU A 26 25.26 5.59 -1.36
C GLU A 26 23.74 5.67 -1.21
N THR A 27 23.05 4.61 -1.64
CA THR A 27 21.60 4.49 -1.45
C THR A 27 21.34 3.81 -0.12
N GLU A 28 20.61 4.49 0.75
CA GLU A 28 20.18 3.94 2.03
C GLU A 28 18.65 3.95 2.16
N THR A 29 18.16 3.07 3.03
CA THR A 29 16.75 2.99 3.40
C THR A 29 16.58 3.02 4.90
N SER A 30 15.61 3.80 5.38
CA SER A 30 15.24 3.85 6.79
C SER A 30 13.76 3.49 6.97
N PHE A 31 13.46 2.66 7.96
CA PHE A 31 12.08 2.37 8.35
C PHE A 31 11.43 3.63 8.95
N ILE A 32 10.23 3.95 8.49
CA ILE A 32 9.45 5.07 9.03
C ILE A 32 8.43 4.53 10.04
N CYS A 33 7.51 3.71 9.55
CA CYS A 33 6.44 3.14 10.35
C CYS A 33 5.78 1.94 9.63
N SER A 34 4.99 1.19 10.37
CA SER A 34 4.11 0.16 9.84
C SER A 34 2.74 0.25 10.49
N LYS A 35 1.73 -0.32 9.83
CA LYS A 35 0.38 -0.43 10.37
C LYS A 35 -0.27 -1.70 9.86
N SER A 36 -0.75 -2.54 10.78
CA SER A 36 -1.50 -3.76 10.50
C SER A 36 -2.87 -3.75 11.17
N ARG A 37 -3.79 -4.57 10.65
CA ARG A 37 -5.14 -4.76 11.17
C ARG A 37 -5.57 -6.22 10.99
N VAL A 38 -6.30 -6.75 11.96
CA VAL A 38 -6.96 -8.06 11.84
C VAL A 38 -8.03 -7.99 10.75
N ALA A 39 -8.13 -9.04 9.94
CA ALA A 39 -9.14 -9.15 8.90
C ALA A 39 -10.55 -9.16 9.53
N PRO A 40 -11.56 -8.51 8.91
CA PRO A 40 -12.91 -8.50 9.46
C PRO A 40 -13.51 -9.91 9.59
N MET A 41 -14.25 -10.17 10.66
CA MET A 41 -14.92 -11.45 10.89
C MET A 41 -15.92 -11.82 9.78
N LYS A 42 -16.56 -10.82 9.14
CA LYS A 42 -17.32 -11.05 7.91
C LYS A 42 -16.33 -11.38 6.79
N SER A 43 -16.37 -12.61 6.28
CA SER A 43 -15.42 -13.14 5.31
C SER A 43 -15.37 -12.30 4.02
N LEU A 44 -14.45 -11.34 3.99
CA LEU A 44 -14.06 -10.69 2.75
C LEU A 44 -13.19 -11.67 1.97
N LYS A 45 -13.40 -11.73 0.65
CA LYS A 45 -12.48 -12.44 -0.24
C LYS A 45 -11.12 -11.72 -0.26
N LEU A 46 -10.04 -12.48 -0.44
CA LEU A 46 -8.67 -11.98 -0.48
C LEU A 46 -8.48 -10.72 -1.35
N PRO A 47 -9.03 -10.62 -2.58
CA PRO A 47 -8.88 -9.40 -3.37
C PRO A 47 -9.39 -8.12 -2.70
N ARG A 48 -10.45 -8.22 -1.89
CA ARG A 48 -10.96 -7.07 -1.12
C ARG A 48 -10.07 -6.73 0.06
N LEU A 49 -9.39 -7.72 0.64
CA LEU A 49 -8.42 -7.53 1.72
C LEU A 49 -7.16 -6.84 1.19
N GLU A 50 -6.65 -7.28 0.03
CA GLU A 50 -5.54 -6.64 -0.68
C GLU A 50 -5.89 -5.18 -1.04
N GLN A 51 -7.10 -4.92 -1.52
CA GLN A 51 -7.54 -3.55 -1.84
C GLN A 51 -7.60 -2.64 -0.59
N ILE A 52 -8.06 -3.14 0.55
CA ILE A 52 -8.06 -2.34 1.79
C ILE A 52 -6.67 -2.17 2.39
N ALA A 53 -5.72 -3.09 2.14
CA ALA A 53 -4.30 -2.92 2.47
C ALA A 53 -3.70 -1.76 1.67
N ALA A 54 -3.97 -1.72 0.36
CA ALA A 54 -3.58 -0.61 -0.50
C ALA A 54 -4.18 0.73 -0.01
N LEU A 55 -5.48 0.76 0.32
CA LEU A 55 -6.11 1.96 0.87
C LEU A 55 -5.49 2.39 2.20
N LEU A 56 -5.14 1.44 3.08
CA LEU A 56 -4.44 1.74 4.32
C LEU A 56 -3.07 2.38 4.04
N SER A 57 -2.36 1.89 3.01
CA SER A 57 -1.09 2.43 2.55
C SER A 57 -1.21 3.89 2.07
N ALA A 58 -2.18 4.18 1.19
CA ALA A 58 -2.42 5.55 0.69
C ALA A 58 -2.71 6.55 1.81
N ARG A 59 -3.58 6.15 2.75
CA ARG A 59 -3.94 6.99 3.91
C ARG A 59 -2.73 7.23 4.84
N LEU A 60 -1.96 6.18 5.13
CA LEU A 60 -0.79 6.29 5.99
C LEU A 60 0.30 7.13 5.35
N ALA A 61 0.57 6.93 4.06
CA ALA A 61 1.53 7.72 3.29
C ALA A 61 1.16 9.21 3.26
N LYS A 62 -0.11 9.56 3.02
CA LYS A 62 -0.56 10.96 3.08
C LYS A 62 -0.33 11.58 4.46
N HIS A 63 -0.64 10.84 5.52
CA HIS A 63 -0.41 11.31 6.89
C HIS A 63 1.08 11.51 7.18
N VAL A 64 1.91 10.51 6.89
CA VAL A 64 3.37 10.59 7.09
C VAL A 64 3.98 11.73 6.27
N SER A 65 3.57 11.88 5.01
CA SER A 65 4.05 12.97 4.15
C SER A 65 3.74 14.35 4.72
N SER A 66 2.59 14.53 5.39
CA SER A 66 2.25 15.79 6.06
C SER A 66 3.09 16.09 7.30
N CYS A 67 3.74 15.06 7.88
CA CYS A 67 4.61 15.20 9.04
C CYS A 67 6.09 15.41 8.64
N LEU A 68 6.46 15.13 7.39
CA LEU A 68 7.83 15.34 6.90
C LEU A 68 8.07 16.83 6.64
N LYS A 69 9.28 17.29 6.95
CA LYS A 69 9.72 18.68 6.70
C LYS A 69 10.27 18.87 5.29
N PHE A 70 10.11 17.89 4.41
CA PHE A 70 10.59 17.88 3.05
C PHE A 70 9.66 17.05 2.16
N ASP A 71 9.63 17.37 0.88
CA ASP A 71 8.87 16.62 -0.10
C ASP A 71 9.60 15.33 -0.46
N ALA A 72 8.88 14.21 -0.41
CA ALA A 72 9.39 12.91 -0.77
C ALA A 72 8.57 12.32 -1.92
N ASN A 73 9.24 11.85 -2.97
CA ASN A 73 8.58 11.02 -4.00
C ASN A 73 7.96 9.79 -3.33
N ILE A 74 6.68 9.51 -3.59
CA ILE A 74 5.96 8.39 -3.00
C ILE A 74 5.75 7.30 -4.06
N TYR A 75 6.05 6.05 -3.67
CA TYR A 75 5.86 4.86 -4.49
C TYR A 75 5.07 3.83 -3.68
N TYR A 76 3.97 3.34 -4.25
CA TYR A 76 3.13 2.33 -3.63
C TYR A 76 3.34 0.97 -4.29
N TRP A 77 3.41 -0.09 -3.47
CA TRP A 77 3.73 -1.44 -3.90
C TRP A 77 2.70 -2.43 -3.36
N THR A 78 2.25 -3.31 -4.24
CA THR A 78 1.38 -4.45 -3.92
C THR A 78 1.79 -5.63 -4.78
N ASP A 79 1.68 -6.83 -4.24
CA ASP A 79 1.80 -8.11 -4.95
C ASP A 79 0.48 -8.63 -5.52
N SER A 80 -0.62 -7.92 -5.26
CA SER A 80 -1.92 -8.20 -5.86
C SER A 80 -2.05 -7.50 -7.21
N LEU A 81 -1.92 -8.26 -8.29
CA LEU A 81 -2.26 -7.77 -9.64
C LEU A 81 -3.70 -7.26 -9.71
N ILE A 82 -4.63 -7.90 -9.01
CA ILE A 82 -6.04 -7.48 -9.00
C ILE A 82 -6.17 -6.07 -8.39
N SER A 83 -5.54 -5.85 -7.23
CA SER A 83 -5.55 -4.53 -6.57
C SER A 83 -4.85 -3.49 -7.42
N TYR A 84 -3.70 -3.83 -8.01
CA TYR A 84 -2.98 -2.97 -8.94
C TYR A 84 -3.87 -2.51 -10.10
N TYR A 85 -4.58 -3.43 -10.77
CA TYR A 85 -5.47 -3.07 -11.88
C TYR A 85 -6.70 -2.27 -11.43
N TRP A 86 -7.29 -2.57 -10.26
CA TRP A 86 -8.38 -1.76 -9.73
C TRP A 86 -7.97 -0.33 -9.40
N ILE A 87 -6.74 -0.12 -8.95
CA ILE A 87 -6.25 1.23 -8.60
C ILE A 87 -5.92 2.05 -9.85
N ARG A 88 -5.39 1.40 -10.89
CA ARG A 88 -5.01 2.07 -12.15
C ARG A 88 -6.15 2.17 -13.16
N GLY A 89 -7.18 1.33 -13.04
CA GLY A 89 -8.32 1.32 -13.95
C GLY A 89 -9.34 2.40 -13.65
N ASP A 90 -10.29 2.57 -14.58
CA ASP A 90 -11.45 3.44 -14.38
C ASP A 90 -12.37 2.85 -13.31
N SER A 91 -12.44 3.52 -12.17
CA SER A 91 -13.23 3.10 -11.02
C SER A 91 -14.74 3.16 -11.24
N SER A 92 -15.20 3.91 -12.25
CA SER A 92 -16.62 4.10 -12.56
C SER A 92 -17.33 2.78 -12.92
N ALA A 93 -16.60 1.84 -13.54
CA ALA A 93 -17.08 0.55 -14.04
C ALA A 93 -17.11 -0.56 -12.97
N PHE A 94 -16.55 -0.33 -11.77
CA PHE A 94 -16.48 -1.36 -10.75
C PHE A 94 -17.74 -1.46 -9.89
N LYS A 95 -17.95 -2.64 -9.30
CA LYS A 95 -19.00 -2.85 -8.28
C LYS A 95 -18.78 -1.90 -7.09
N PRO A 96 -19.84 -1.45 -6.40
CA PRO A 96 -19.78 -0.36 -5.41
C PRO A 96 -18.68 -0.49 -4.36
N TYR A 97 -18.45 -1.69 -3.82
CA TYR A 97 -17.39 -1.91 -2.82
C TYR A 97 -16.00 -1.54 -3.33
N VAL A 98 -15.67 -2.02 -4.54
CA VAL A 98 -14.36 -1.85 -5.18
C VAL A 98 -14.22 -0.42 -5.70
N LYS A 99 -15.29 0.10 -6.33
CA LYS A 99 -15.36 1.48 -6.83
C LYS A 99 -15.03 2.50 -5.74
N ASN A 100 -15.74 2.45 -4.61
CA ASN A 100 -15.59 3.47 -3.56
C ASN A 100 -14.16 3.51 -2.99
N ARG A 101 -13.52 2.34 -2.87
CA ARG A 101 -12.14 2.24 -2.37
C ARG A 101 -11.12 2.66 -3.42
N ALA A 102 -11.32 2.31 -4.69
CA ALA A 102 -10.47 2.75 -5.79
C ALA A 102 -10.52 4.28 -5.93
N GLN A 103 -11.72 4.88 -5.89
CA GLN A 103 -11.90 6.33 -5.93
C GLN A 103 -11.19 7.03 -4.77
N GLU A 104 -11.28 6.47 -3.56
CA GLU A 104 -10.58 7.04 -2.42
C GLU A 104 -9.06 6.96 -2.60
N ILE A 105 -8.52 5.81 -3.02
CA ILE A 105 -7.09 5.67 -3.33
C ILE A 105 -6.64 6.70 -4.37
N GLN A 106 -7.41 6.85 -5.46
CA GLN A 106 -7.16 7.80 -6.55
C GLN A 106 -7.26 9.27 -6.08
N SER A 107 -8.02 9.56 -5.02
CA SER A 107 -8.07 10.89 -4.40
C SER A 107 -6.89 11.18 -3.45
N LEU A 108 -6.20 10.13 -3.00
CA LEU A 108 -5.08 10.20 -2.04
C LEU A 108 -3.71 10.08 -2.71
N SER A 109 -3.66 9.54 -3.93
CA SER A 109 -2.44 9.23 -4.67
C SER A 109 -2.72 9.18 -6.17
N ASP A 110 -1.71 9.48 -6.98
CA ASP A 110 -1.79 9.29 -8.43
C ASP A 110 -1.62 7.81 -8.77
N SER A 111 -2.49 7.27 -9.62
CA SER A 111 -2.42 5.90 -10.13
C SER A 111 -1.06 5.53 -10.73
N ILE A 112 -0.28 6.48 -11.27
CA ILE A 112 1.07 6.25 -11.79
C ILE A 112 2.10 5.89 -10.71
N GLN A 113 1.83 6.25 -9.45
CA GLN A 113 2.70 5.94 -8.31
C GLN A 113 2.59 4.48 -7.86
N TRP A 114 1.56 3.76 -8.32
CA TRP A 114 1.28 2.38 -7.97
C TRP A 114 2.04 1.40 -8.85
N ARG A 115 2.67 0.43 -8.21
CA ARG A 115 3.55 -0.57 -8.84
C ARG A 115 3.22 -1.96 -8.29
N HIS A 116 3.53 -2.95 -9.11
CA HIS A 116 3.48 -4.35 -8.71
C HIS A 116 4.87 -4.82 -8.27
N CYS A 117 4.93 -5.59 -7.18
CA CYS A 117 6.11 -6.35 -6.73
C CYS A 117 5.75 -7.83 -6.60
N LEU A 118 6.73 -8.74 -6.62
CA LEU A 118 6.46 -10.13 -6.28
C LEU A 118 6.28 -10.27 -4.75
N GLY A 119 5.44 -11.19 -4.30
CA GLY A 119 5.19 -11.41 -2.86
C GLY A 119 6.46 -11.68 -2.06
N LYS A 120 7.38 -12.50 -2.59
CA LYS A 120 8.70 -12.75 -1.98
C LYS A 120 9.58 -11.51 -1.78
N ASP A 121 9.31 -10.44 -2.52
CA ASP A 121 10.04 -9.16 -2.46
C ASP A 121 9.22 -8.10 -1.70
N ASN A 122 8.06 -8.48 -1.14
CA ASN A 122 7.13 -7.61 -0.44
C ASN A 122 7.41 -7.66 1.08
N PRO A 123 8.07 -6.65 1.68
CA PRO A 123 8.37 -6.66 3.11
C PRO A 123 7.11 -6.59 3.98
N ALA A 124 5.95 -6.20 3.42
CA ALA A 124 4.69 -6.17 4.17
C ALA A 124 4.16 -7.56 4.54
N GLU A 125 4.69 -8.64 3.95
CA GLU A 125 4.41 -10.03 4.36
C GLU A 125 4.76 -10.25 5.84
N LEU A 126 5.80 -9.57 6.36
CA LEU A 126 6.21 -9.62 7.78
C LEU A 126 5.15 -9.09 8.76
N LEU A 127 4.12 -8.39 8.27
CA LEU A 127 3.01 -7.91 9.10
C LEU A 127 1.89 -8.93 9.27
N LEU A 128 1.91 -9.99 8.47
CA LEU A 128 0.85 -10.97 8.41
C LEU A 128 1.19 -12.14 9.34
N PRO A 129 0.22 -12.63 10.14
CA PRO A 129 0.43 -13.84 10.92
C PRO A 129 0.85 -14.98 10.01
N SER A 130 1.85 -15.76 10.43
CA SER A 130 2.26 -16.98 9.73
C SER A 130 1.03 -17.84 9.44
N SER A 131 0.78 -18.11 8.16
CA SER A 131 -0.28 -18.99 7.68
C SER A 131 -0.05 -20.44 8.08
#